data_AF-A0A9N9RIU4-F1
#
_entry.id   AF-A0A9N9RIU4-F1
#
_cell.length_a   1.000
_cell.length_b   1.000
_cell.length_c   1.000
_cell.angle_alpha   90.00
_cell.angle_beta   90.00
_cell.angle_gamma   90.00
#
_symmetry.space_group_name_H-M   'P 1'
#
loop_
_entity.id
_entity.type
_entity.pdbx_description
1 polymer ?
#
loop_
_entity_poly.entity_id
_entity_poly.type
_entity_poly.pdbx_seq_one_letter_code
_entity_poly.pdbx_strand_id
1 'polypeptide(L)'
;MSNIKFNFQFLRSLNKLLKVLWIMILTFGLFYCIISSYLKWQIYPDIAQSTKLKPASEIPFPAVTICTTAFDYRIQDLTNVQYIAEDFYDHFSIMELTIEQQNYLQLFYHTCRPELYTDDVITKLLPNRTEKNVLKLLYDVLDPMQYNFCQFKGIMIRCDLLYSRTFTDYGACETYNWQGHDVVFKQEIVSENYTIFKSNDISEYPVTNIMLRSKNGKKKQRKRIRNNKIYWSLEDGYLTEKEEVWPVRAERKHFVTFNIRWSNDYQVDFCASTGGGFIFMLHLPSEMPTTIHEKYFVGFNDDKKVMVTAKSYKTRENLRHLNPHKRQCYFPGEKPLKFFKTYTKAHCEYECMTNYTLNKCGCVKFSMPHTKVTPICDLEKVYCYYNATQNWPDRNDEHFKIPCECYPPCSNIEYSVQSERTGKSVTFMEKDDK
;
A
#
# COMPACT_ATOMS: atom_id res chain seq x y z
N MET A 1 54.17 -22.62 -15.06
CA MET A 1 55.16 -22.93 -14.00
C MET A 1 56.57 -22.34 -14.23
N SER A 2 56.81 -21.57 -15.30
CA SER A 2 58.14 -21.00 -15.61
C SER A 2 58.38 -19.56 -15.09
N ASN A 3 57.33 -18.76 -14.85
CA ASN A 3 57.49 -17.36 -14.41
C ASN A 3 57.74 -17.16 -12.91
N ILE A 4 57.57 -18.20 -12.08
CA ILE A 4 57.82 -18.10 -10.62
C ILE A 4 59.31 -18.33 -10.30
N LYS A 5 60.02 -19.14 -11.10
CA LYS A 5 61.44 -19.43 -10.89
C LYS A 5 62.35 -18.22 -11.18
N PHE A 6 61.98 -17.35 -12.12
CA PHE A 6 62.79 -16.17 -12.47
C PHE A 6 62.84 -15.12 -11.35
N ASN A 7 61.77 -15.00 -10.56
CA ASN A 7 61.71 -14.06 -9.43
C ASN A 7 62.62 -14.46 -8.25
N PHE A 8 62.78 -15.76 -8.00
CA PHE A 8 63.62 -16.24 -6.89
C PHE A 8 65.13 -16.08 -7.15
N GLN A 9 65.55 -16.12 -8.42
CA GLN A 9 66.97 -15.95 -8.78
C GLN A 9 67.41 -14.48 -8.68
N PHE A 10 66.56 -13.53 -9.07
CA PHE A 10 66.80 -12.09 -8.92
C PHE A 10 66.92 -11.66 -7.44
N LEU A 11 66.08 -12.25 -6.56
CA LEU A 11 66.14 -11.99 -5.12
C LEU A 11 67.48 -12.38 -4.48
N ARG A 12 68.24 -13.31 -5.09
CA ARG A 12 69.51 -13.80 -4.52
C ARG A 12 70.65 -12.80 -4.68
N SER A 13 70.65 -11.94 -5.71
CA SER A 13 71.72 -10.97 -6.03
C SER A 13 71.48 -9.54 -5.52
N LEU A 14 70.37 -9.28 -4.81
CA LEU A 14 70.05 -7.94 -4.29
C LEU A 14 70.78 -7.67 -2.96
N ASN A 15 71.32 -6.46 -2.82
CA ASN A 15 71.93 -5.95 -1.59
C ASN A 15 70.99 -6.12 -0.38
N LYS A 16 71.53 -6.40 0.81
CA LYS A 16 70.74 -6.65 2.05
C LYS A 16 69.67 -5.58 2.29
N LEU A 17 69.99 -4.32 2.01
CA LEU A 17 69.11 -3.17 2.18
C LEU A 17 67.88 -3.21 1.25
N LEU A 18 68.07 -3.70 0.02
CA LEU A 18 67.00 -3.84 -0.96
C LEU A 18 66.05 -4.99 -0.60
N LYS A 19 66.57 -6.08 0.01
CA LYS A 19 65.73 -7.16 0.57
C LYS A 19 64.84 -6.67 1.71
N VAL A 20 65.38 -5.84 2.60
CA VAL A 20 64.61 -5.23 3.70
C VAL A 20 63.51 -4.31 3.15
N LEU A 21 63.82 -3.48 2.15
CA LEU A 21 62.83 -2.62 1.49
C LEU A 21 61.69 -3.42 0.86
N TRP A 22 61.98 -4.53 0.18
CA TRP A 22 60.95 -5.40 -0.38
C TRP A 22 60.05 -6.04 0.69
N ILE A 23 60.62 -6.47 1.83
CA ILE A 23 59.84 -6.99 2.96
C ILE A 23 58.92 -5.91 3.54
N MET A 24 59.42 -4.67 3.70
CA MET A 24 58.62 -3.54 4.18
C MET A 24 57.46 -3.20 3.24
N ILE A 25 57.71 -3.21 1.91
CA ILE A 25 56.66 -2.96 0.91
C ILE A 25 55.61 -4.07 0.93
N LEU A 26 56.01 -5.34 1.01
CA LEU A 26 55.08 -6.47 1.03
C LEU A 26 54.26 -6.51 2.32
N THR A 27 54.87 -6.22 3.46
CA THR A 27 54.16 -6.16 4.76
C THR A 27 53.19 -4.99 4.82
N PHE A 28 53.58 -3.81 4.33
CA PHE A 28 52.68 -2.67 4.21
C PHE A 28 51.54 -2.94 3.24
N GLY A 29 51.82 -3.57 2.10
CA GLY A 29 50.81 -3.99 1.13
C GLY A 29 49.81 -4.99 1.71
N LEU A 30 50.28 -5.99 2.46
CA LEU A 30 49.41 -6.95 3.16
C LEU A 30 48.55 -6.26 4.22
N PHE A 31 49.14 -5.38 5.03
CA PHE A 31 48.42 -4.63 6.05
C PHE A 31 47.34 -3.74 5.44
N TYR A 32 47.66 -3.02 4.35
CA TYR A 32 46.70 -2.24 3.59
C TYR A 32 45.58 -3.11 3.02
N CYS A 33 45.89 -4.27 2.43
CA CYS A 33 44.87 -5.19 1.91
C CYS A 33 43.94 -5.73 3.00
N ILE A 34 44.49 -6.10 4.17
CA ILE A 34 43.70 -6.58 5.31
C ILE A 34 42.79 -5.47 5.83
N ILE A 35 43.33 -4.27 6.05
CA ILE A 35 42.56 -3.11 6.51
C ILE A 35 41.50 -2.74 5.48
N SER A 36 41.85 -2.64 4.21
CA SER A 36 40.93 -2.27 3.14
C SER A 36 39.80 -3.30 3.01
N SER A 37 40.12 -4.60 3.09
CA SER A 37 39.11 -5.67 3.09
C SER A 37 38.22 -5.62 4.33
N TYR A 38 38.80 -5.36 5.51
CA TYR A 38 38.05 -5.21 6.76
C TYR A 38 37.15 -3.97 6.75
N LEU A 39 37.64 -2.83 6.31
CA LEU A 39 36.87 -1.61 6.14
C LEU A 39 35.77 -1.80 5.09
N LYS A 40 36.08 -2.42 3.95
CA LYS A 40 35.08 -2.74 2.93
C LYS A 40 34.01 -3.68 3.47
N TRP A 41 34.37 -4.67 4.28
CA TRP A 41 33.41 -5.56 4.96
C TRP A 41 32.53 -4.82 5.99
N GLN A 42 33.09 -3.82 6.67
CA GLN A 42 32.33 -2.98 7.62
C GLN A 42 31.43 -1.95 6.93
N ILE A 43 31.85 -1.38 5.80
CA ILE A 43 31.15 -0.32 5.08
C ILE A 43 30.13 -0.89 4.08
N TYR A 44 30.44 -2.04 3.48
CA TYR A 44 29.62 -2.73 2.49
C TYR A 44 29.64 -4.24 2.79
N PRO A 45 28.90 -4.74 3.80
CA PRO A 45 28.51 -6.12 3.73
C PRO A 45 27.73 -6.24 2.42
N ASP A 46 28.29 -6.86 1.38
CA ASP A 46 27.53 -7.23 0.18
C ASP A 46 26.28 -7.93 0.70
N ILE A 47 25.16 -7.21 0.79
CA ILE A 47 23.98 -7.73 1.47
C ILE A 47 23.60 -8.88 0.56
N ALA A 48 23.77 -10.10 1.07
CA ALA A 48 23.52 -11.33 0.35
C ALA A 48 22.00 -11.53 0.22
N GLN A 49 21.31 -10.53 -0.32
CA GLN A 49 19.96 -10.62 -0.81
C GLN A 49 20.03 -11.56 -2.00
N SER A 50 19.52 -12.75 -1.79
CA SER A 50 19.19 -13.65 -2.87
C SER A 50 17.87 -13.13 -3.42
N THR A 51 17.88 -12.48 -4.58
CA THR A 51 16.68 -12.43 -5.42
C THR A 51 16.39 -13.87 -5.83
N LYS A 52 15.33 -14.45 -5.25
CA LYS A 52 14.85 -15.76 -5.67
C LYS A 52 13.62 -15.53 -6.52
N LEU A 53 13.68 -16.01 -7.76
CA LEU A 53 12.48 -16.30 -8.53
C LEU A 53 11.81 -17.49 -7.85
N LYS A 54 10.85 -17.22 -6.95
CA LYS A 54 9.99 -18.26 -6.41
C LYS A 54 9.03 -18.73 -7.50
N PRO A 55 8.62 -20.00 -7.51
CA PRO A 55 7.51 -20.43 -8.34
C PRO A 55 6.27 -19.58 -8.08
N ALA A 56 5.52 -19.27 -9.13
CA ALA A 56 4.31 -18.46 -9.05
C ALA A 56 3.31 -18.99 -8.00
N SER A 57 3.21 -20.31 -7.86
CA SER A 57 2.38 -20.98 -6.83
C SER A 57 2.75 -20.63 -5.38
N GLU A 58 3.97 -20.18 -5.10
CA GLU A 58 4.40 -19.78 -3.74
C GLU A 58 4.17 -18.28 -3.47
N ILE A 59 3.85 -17.50 -4.50
CA ILE A 59 3.64 -16.07 -4.43
C ILE A 59 2.13 -15.82 -4.44
N PRO A 60 1.60 -14.99 -3.53
CA PRO A 60 0.21 -14.56 -3.64
C PRO A 60 0.08 -13.58 -4.80
N PHE A 61 -1.04 -13.64 -5.50
CA PHE A 61 -1.47 -12.55 -6.35
C PHE A 61 -1.56 -11.27 -5.48
N PRO A 62 -1.18 -10.07 -5.96
CA PRO A 62 -1.23 -8.88 -5.13
C PRO A 62 -2.63 -8.62 -4.60
N ALA A 63 -2.71 -7.92 -3.47
CA ALA A 63 -3.95 -7.22 -3.16
C ALA A 63 -4.09 -6.03 -4.12
N VAL A 64 -5.29 -5.87 -4.67
CA VAL A 64 -5.61 -4.82 -5.65
C VAL A 64 -6.68 -3.94 -5.05
N THR A 65 -6.30 -2.74 -4.61
CA THR A 65 -7.21 -1.73 -4.10
C THR A 65 -7.66 -0.82 -5.22
N ILE A 66 -8.96 -0.55 -5.27
CA ILE A 66 -9.61 0.29 -6.27
C ILE A 66 -10.34 1.42 -5.55
N CYS A 67 -9.93 2.65 -5.84
CA CYS A 67 -10.57 3.86 -5.39
C CYS A 67 -11.15 4.60 -6.59
N THR A 68 -12.34 5.20 -6.44
CA THR A 68 -12.91 6.10 -7.45
C THR A 68 -12.37 7.52 -7.24
N THR A 69 -12.16 8.28 -8.32
CA THR A 69 -11.86 9.72 -8.23
C THR A 69 -13.12 10.58 -8.34
N ALA A 70 -14.29 9.96 -8.42
CA ALA A 70 -15.58 10.64 -8.42
C ALA A 70 -16.52 10.01 -7.38
N PHE A 71 -17.39 10.83 -6.81
CA PHE A 71 -18.45 10.38 -5.91
C PHE A 71 -19.68 9.92 -6.71
N ASP A 72 -20.51 9.08 -6.10
CA ASP A 72 -21.76 8.62 -6.71
C ASP A 72 -22.74 9.81 -6.88
N TYR A 73 -23.09 10.11 -8.14
CA TYR A 73 -23.98 11.21 -8.52
C TYR A 73 -25.46 10.98 -8.20
N ARG A 74 -25.88 9.86 -7.57
CA ARG A 74 -27.27 9.77 -7.05
C ARG A 74 -27.65 10.94 -6.12
N ILE A 75 -26.66 11.74 -5.73
CA ILE A 75 -26.77 13.04 -5.10
C ILE A 75 -26.59 14.15 -6.16
N GLN A 76 -27.69 14.69 -6.69
CA GLN A 76 -27.68 15.83 -7.63
C GLN A 76 -27.03 17.10 -7.06
N ASP A 77 -26.84 17.18 -5.76
CA ASP A 77 -26.24 18.32 -5.06
C ASP A 77 -24.70 18.39 -5.10
N LEU A 78 -24.00 17.35 -5.58
CA LEU A 78 -22.52 17.31 -5.55
C LEU A 78 -21.84 18.25 -6.57
N THR A 79 -22.46 18.49 -7.74
CA THR A 79 -21.97 19.47 -8.72
C THR A 79 -21.94 20.88 -8.13
N ASN A 80 -22.97 21.19 -7.32
CA ASN A 80 -23.04 22.46 -6.61
C ASN A 80 -21.89 22.54 -5.60
N VAL A 81 -21.55 21.45 -4.90
CA VAL A 81 -20.51 21.43 -3.85
C VAL A 81 -19.10 21.77 -4.37
N GLN A 82 -18.70 21.26 -5.55
CA GLN A 82 -17.39 21.63 -6.12
C GLN A 82 -17.34 23.12 -6.50
N TYR A 83 -18.36 23.60 -7.22
CA TYR A 83 -18.47 25.01 -7.57
C TYR A 83 -18.47 25.90 -6.33
N ILE A 84 -19.17 25.48 -5.28
CA ILE A 84 -19.20 26.15 -3.98
C ILE A 84 -17.80 26.19 -3.35
N ALA A 85 -17.05 25.08 -3.36
CA ALA A 85 -15.71 25.04 -2.79
C ALA A 85 -14.72 25.95 -3.54
N GLU A 86 -14.78 25.97 -4.87
CA GLU A 86 -13.97 26.84 -5.72
C GLU A 86 -14.36 28.32 -5.56
N ASP A 87 -15.66 28.62 -5.49
CA ASP A 87 -16.17 29.97 -5.25
C ASP A 87 -15.82 30.51 -3.85
N PHE A 88 -15.83 29.65 -2.82
CA PHE A 88 -15.32 30.02 -1.50
C PHE A 88 -13.83 30.38 -1.54
N TYR A 89 -13.04 29.65 -2.32
CA TYR A 89 -11.61 29.89 -2.47
C TYR A 89 -11.32 31.19 -3.24
N ASP A 90 -12.04 31.44 -4.35
CA ASP A 90 -11.76 32.57 -5.26
C ASP A 90 -12.50 33.88 -4.90
N HIS A 91 -13.76 33.81 -4.47
CA HIS A 91 -14.65 34.98 -4.41
C HIS A 91 -15.21 35.28 -3.01
N PHE A 92 -14.97 34.42 -2.02
CA PHE A 92 -15.42 34.62 -0.64
C PHE A 92 -16.93 34.81 -0.49
N SER A 93 -17.72 34.22 -1.38
CA SER A 93 -19.18 34.43 -1.44
C SER A 93 -19.89 33.92 -0.19
N ILE A 94 -21.02 34.54 0.12
CA ILE A 94 -21.88 34.22 1.28
C ILE A 94 -23.13 33.54 0.74
N MET A 95 -23.06 32.24 0.50
CA MET A 95 -24.25 31.43 0.21
C MET A 95 -24.59 30.59 1.44
N GLU A 96 -25.85 30.62 1.87
CA GLU A 96 -26.34 29.70 2.91
C GLU A 96 -26.36 28.27 2.35
N LEU A 97 -25.69 27.34 3.04
CA LEU A 97 -25.66 25.94 2.65
C LEU A 97 -26.65 25.10 3.45
N THR A 98 -27.25 24.10 2.80
CA THR A 98 -28.03 23.06 3.48
C THR A 98 -27.12 22.15 4.30
N ILE A 99 -27.68 21.47 5.31
CA ILE A 99 -26.94 20.49 6.14
C ILE A 99 -26.31 19.39 5.26
N GLU A 100 -27.01 18.98 4.22
CA GLU A 100 -26.53 17.98 3.27
C GLU A 100 -25.34 18.50 2.43
N GLN A 101 -25.40 19.73 1.94
CA GLN A 101 -24.28 20.37 1.24
C GLN A 101 -23.06 20.54 2.16
N GLN A 102 -23.26 20.91 3.42
CA GLN A 102 -22.19 21.02 4.42
C GLN A 102 -21.49 19.67 4.64
N ASN A 103 -22.26 18.58 4.74
CA ASN A 103 -21.73 17.23 4.86
C ASN A 103 -20.87 16.87 3.64
N TYR A 104 -21.38 17.02 2.41
CA TYR A 104 -20.61 16.72 1.20
C TYR A 104 -19.37 17.61 1.03
N LEU A 105 -19.43 18.85 1.47
CA LEU A 105 -18.30 19.75 1.44
C LEU A 105 -17.21 19.32 2.44
N GLN A 106 -17.59 18.85 3.63
CA GLN A 106 -16.64 18.21 4.56
C GLN A 106 -15.96 17.01 3.89
N LEU A 107 -16.74 16.15 3.23
CA LEU A 107 -16.24 14.99 2.51
C LEU A 107 -15.23 15.39 1.42
N PHE A 108 -15.57 16.38 0.59
CA PHE A 108 -14.71 16.94 -0.46
C PHE A 108 -13.34 17.37 0.06
N TYR A 109 -13.31 18.15 1.14
CA TYR A 109 -12.08 18.63 1.73
C TYR A 109 -11.29 17.49 2.40
N HIS A 110 -11.97 16.49 2.95
CA HIS A 110 -11.30 15.36 3.58
C HIS A 110 -10.63 14.39 2.58
N THR A 111 -11.21 14.18 1.40
CA THR A 111 -10.77 13.14 0.45
C THR A 111 -10.13 13.66 -0.83
N CYS A 112 -10.51 14.86 -1.31
CA CYS A 112 -10.28 15.25 -2.70
C CYS A 112 -9.39 16.46 -2.89
N ARG A 113 -9.84 17.64 -2.45
CA ARG A 113 -9.08 18.89 -2.60
C ARG A 113 -8.85 19.58 -1.25
N PRO A 114 -8.18 18.93 -0.29
CA PRO A 114 -7.84 19.55 1.00
C PRO A 114 -7.03 20.85 0.85
N GLU A 115 -6.32 21.04 -0.26
CA GLU A 115 -5.58 22.27 -0.58
C GLU A 115 -6.46 23.50 -0.83
N LEU A 116 -7.72 23.31 -1.21
CA LEU A 116 -8.66 24.41 -1.45
C LEU A 116 -9.30 24.91 -0.15
N TYR A 117 -8.93 24.33 0.99
CA TYR A 117 -9.43 24.72 2.28
C TYR A 117 -8.84 26.07 2.73
N THR A 118 -9.70 26.98 3.22
CA THR A 118 -9.29 28.24 3.84
C THR A 118 -9.89 28.37 5.25
N ASP A 119 -9.23 29.07 6.18
CA ASP A 119 -9.73 29.25 7.55
C ASP A 119 -11.11 29.94 7.61
N ASP A 120 -11.45 30.71 6.57
CA ASP A 120 -12.73 31.37 6.43
C ASP A 120 -13.89 30.44 6.07
N VAL A 121 -13.60 29.23 5.59
CA VAL A 121 -14.57 28.15 5.43
C VAL A 121 -15.15 27.75 6.80
N ILE A 122 -14.32 27.72 7.85
CA ILE A 122 -14.74 27.37 9.23
C ILE A 122 -15.74 28.38 9.78
N THR A 123 -15.39 29.68 9.69
CA THR A 123 -16.15 30.75 10.34
C THR A 123 -17.55 30.91 9.78
N LYS A 124 -17.81 30.42 8.56
CA LYS A 124 -19.11 30.51 7.87
C LYS A 124 -19.86 29.19 7.75
N LEU A 125 -19.20 28.02 7.72
CA LEU A 125 -19.88 26.72 7.63
C LEU A 125 -20.43 26.18 8.96
N LEU A 126 -19.99 26.70 10.12
CA LEU A 126 -20.10 25.96 11.38
C LEU A 126 -20.68 26.74 12.59
N PRO A 127 -21.77 27.53 12.51
CA PRO A 127 -22.39 28.01 13.74
C PRO A 127 -23.17 26.93 14.50
N ASN A 128 -23.47 25.76 13.89
CA ASN A 128 -24.21 24.67 14.55
C ASN A 128 -23.45 23.35 14.53
N ARG A 129 -22.60 23.18 15.55
CA ARG A 129 -21.89 21.93 15.84
C ARG A 129 -22.88 20.84 16.24
N THR A 130 -23.23 19.98 15.30
CA THR A 130 -23.58 18.60 15.66
C THR A 130 -22.67 17.67 14.88
N GLU A 131 -21.56 17.30 15.52
CA GLU A 131 -20.80 16.11 15.19
C GLU A 131 -21.77 14.95 14.95
N LYS A 132 -21.69 14.32 13.76
CA LYS A 132 -21.83 12.86 13.64
C LYS A 132 -21.34 12.36 12.29
N ASN A 133 -20.05 12.05 12.31
CA ASN A 133 -19.31 11.10 11.49
C ASN A 133 -19.19 11.42 10.01
N VAL A 134 -18.19 12.25 9.66
CA VAL A 134 -17.48 12.23 8.36
C VAL A 134 -17.25 10.79 7.90
N LEU A 135 -16.97 9.89 8.84
CA LEU A 135 -16.87 8.45 8.62
C LEU A 135 -18.16 7.83 8.05
N LYS A 136 -19.31 8.07 8.68
CA LYS A 136 -20.61 7.58 8.22
C LYS A 136 -20.93 8.13 6.83
N LEU A 137 -20.61 9.40 6.60
CA LEU A 137 -20.77 10.01 5.30
C LEU A 137 -19.84 9.40 4.24
N LEU A 138 -18.57 9.14 4.58
CA LEU A 138 -17.64 8.38 3.74
C LEU A 138 -18.17 6.99 3.39
N TYR A 139 -18.99 6.35 4.26
CA TYR A 139 -19.62 5.06 3.98
C TYR A 139 -20.82 5.15 3.04
N ASP A 140 -21.75 6.05 3.34
CA ASP A 140 -23.05 6.10 2.68
C ASP A 140 -22.95 6.70 1.25
N VAL A 141 -21.92 7.50 1.00
CA VAL A 141 -21.78 8.33 -0.22
C VAL A 141 -20.78 7.76 -1.24
N LEU A 142 -19.89 6.84 -0.82
CA LEU A 142 -18.82 6.27 -1.63
C LEU A 142 -18.93 4.74 -1.77
N ASP A 143 -20.08 4.22 -2.21
CA ASP A 143 -20.16 2.83 -2.68
C ASP A 143 -20.18 2.73 -4.21
N PRO A 144 -19.03 2.90 -4.90
CA PRO A 144 -18.97 2.85 -6.35
C PRO A 144 -19.12 1.43 -6.93
N MET A 145 -19.17 0.37 -6.09
CA MET A 145 -19.04 -1.02 -6.56
C MET A 145 -20.24 -1.93 -6.28
N GLN A 146 -21.25 -1.47 -5.54
CA GLN A 146 -22.41 -2.28 -5.11
C GLN A 146 -23.12 -3.05 -6.26
N TYR A 147 -23.03 -2.57 -7.51
CA TYR A 147 -23.70 -3.16 -8.67
C TYR A 147 -22.77 -3.63 -9.80
N ASN A 148 -21.45 -3.67 -9.56
CA ASN A 148 -20.48 -4.08 -10.59
C ASN A 148 -20.28 -5.61 -10.63
N PHE A 149 -20.00 -6.12 -11.83
CA PHE A 149 -19.66 -7.53 -12.04
C PHE A 149 -18.18 -7.68 -12.32
N CYS A 150 -17.54 -8.57 -11.59
CA CYS A 150 -16.13 -8.89 -11.73
C CYS A 150 -15.99 -10.28 -12.35
N GLN A 151 -14.97 -10.47 -13.19
CA GLN A 151 -14.65 -11.78 -13.73
C GLN A 151 -13.44 -12.33 -13.00
N PHE A 152 -13.64 -13.44 -12.29
CA PHE A 152 -12.58 -14.16 -11.59
C PHE A 152 -12.45 -15.56 -12.18
N LYS A 153 -11.26 -15.93 -12.67
CA LYS A 153 -11.01 -17.22 -13.35
C LYS A 153 -12.02 -17.51 -14.48
N GLY A 154 -12.42 -16.48 -15.21
CA GLY A 154 -13.41 -16.58 -16.28
C GLY A 154 -14.89 -16.63 -15.80
N ILE A 155 -15.15 -16.59 -14.50
CA ILE A 155 -16.50 -16.64 -13.91
C ILE A 155 -16.95 -15.22 -13.54
N MET A 156 -18.12 -14.82 -14.02
CA MET A 156 -18.78 -13.57 -13.61
C MET A 156 -19.38 -13.73 -12.22
N ILE A 157 -19.00 -12.85 -11.31
CA ILE A 157 -19.47 -12.76 -9.92
C ILE A 157 -19.70 -11.29 -9.57
N ARG A 158 -20.58 -10.99 -8.62
CA ARG A 158 -20.68 -9.62 -8.12
C ARG A 158 -19.39 -9.22 -7.44
N CYS A 159 -18.95 -7.98 -7.68
CA CYS A 159 -17.70 -7.50 -7.15
C CYS A 159 -17.71 -7.52 -5.61
N ASP A 160 -18.76 -7.03 -4.96
CA ASP A 160 -18.90 -6.97 -3.50
C ASP A 160 -18.66 -8.29 -2.74
N LEU A 161 -18.76 -9.45 -3.42
CA LEU A 161 -18.45 -10.77 -2.84
C LEU A 161 -16.95 -11.15 -2.92
N LEU A 162 -16.13 -10.38 -3.63
CA LEU A 162 -14.70 -10.59 -3.84
C LEU A 162 -13.82 -9.56 -3.10
N TYR A 163 -14.33 -8.36 -2.88
CA TYR A 163 -13.57 -7.27 -2.25
C TYR A 163 -13.84 -7.19 -0.77
N SER A 164 -12.90 -6.58 -0.08
CA SER A 164 -13.09 -6.05 1.26
C SER A 164 -12.96 -4.54 1.20
N ARG A 165 -13.89 -3.84 1.85
CA ARG A 165 -13.83 -2.38 1.96
C ARG A 165 -12.61 -1.96 2.79
N THR A 166 -11.93 -0.94 2.31
CA THR A 166 -10.72 -0.35 2.92
C THR A 166 -10.77 1.16 2.83
N PHE A 167 -10.21 1.85 3.82
CA PHE A 167 -10.15 3.31 3.82
C PHE A 167 -8.78 3.78 3.40
N THR A 168 -8.74 4.72 2.46
CA THR A 168 -7.52 5.38 2.04
C THR A 168 -7.73 6.89 2.04
N ASP A 169 -6.71 7.65 1.67
CA ASP A 169 -6.84 9.10 1.55
C ASP A 169 -7.84 9.53 0.48
N TYR A 170 -8.18 8.63 -0.45
CA TYR A 170 -9.22 8.82 -1.48
C TYR A 170 -10.63 8.47 -0.99
N GLY A 171 -10.79 8.16 0.31
CA GLY A 171 -12.06 7.77 0.91
C GLY A 171 -12.24 6.24 0.98
N ALA A 172 -13.48 5.77 0.81
CA ALA A 172 -13.79 4.35 0.79
C ALA A 172 -13.36 3.72 -0.54
N CYS A 173 -12.58 2.64 -0.44
CA CYS A 173 -12.04 1.89 -1.57
C CYS A 173 -12.33 0.40 -1.38
N GLU A 174 -12.22 -0.36 -2.46
CA GLU A 174 -12.47 -1.80 -2.45
C GLU A 174 -11.18 -2.57 -2.76
N THR A 175 -10.83 -3.53 -1.90
CA THR A 175 -9.59 -4.28 -2.02
C THR A 175 -9.82 -5.76 -2.28
N TYR A 176 -9.36 -6.23 -3.43
CA TYR A 176 -9.32 -7.64 -3.78
C TYR A 176 -8.10 -8.30 -3.14
N ASN A 177 -8.23 -9.57 -2.75
CA ASN A 177 -7.15 -10.40 -2.22
C ASN A 177 -6.48 -9.91 -0.93
N TRP A 178 -7.12 -9.03 -0.17
CA TRP A 178 -6.63 -8.57 1.12
C TRP A 178 -6.90 -9.58 2.24
N GLN A 179 -5.95 -9.78 3.15
CA GLN A 179 -6.10 -10.77 4.23
C GLN A 179 -7.11 -10.35 5.31
N GLY A 180 -7.50 -9.08 5.35
CA GLY A 180 -8.52 -8.59 6.27
C GLY A 180 -7.95 -7.96 7.53
N HIS A 181 -8.81 -7.20 8.20
CA HIS A 181 -8.44 -6.38 9.35
C HIS A 181 -7.78 -7.17 10.48
N ASP A 182 -8.39 -8.28 10.90
CA ASP A 182 -7.90 -9.06 12.04
C ASP A 182 -6.53 -9.72 11.78
N VAL A 183 -6.04 -9.74 10.55
CA VAL A 183 -4.72 -10.28 10.18
C VAL A 183 -3.67 -9.19 10.16
N VAL A 184 -4.05 -8.01 9.66
CA VAL A 184 -3.15 -6.88 9.44
C VAL A 184 -2.96 -6.06 10.72
N PHE A 185 -4.03 -5.85 11.50
CA PHE A 185 -4.04 -4.98 12.68
C PHE A 185 -4.00 -5.74 14.01
N LYS A 186 -3.46 -5.09 15.05
CA LYS A 186 -3.51 -5.57 16.43
C LYS A 186 -4.91 -5.36 17.05
N GLN A 187 -5.28 -6.21 18.02
CA GLN A 187 -6.67 -6.32 18.54
C GLN A 187 -7.25 -5.03 19.16
N GLU A 188 -6.39 -4.15 19.69
CA GLU A 188 -6.78 -2.86 20.31
C GLU A 188 -7.03 -1.75 19.29
N ILE A 189 -6.72 -2.01 18.01
CA ILE A 189 -6.93 -1.05 16.93
C ILE A 189 -8.38 -1.17 16.51
N VAL A 190 -9.14 -0.22 17.02
CA VAL A 190 -10.48 0.06 16.54
C VAL A 190 -10.30 1.17 15.54
N SER A 191 -10.25 0.82 14.26
CA SER A 191 -10.97 1.71 13.37
C SER A 191 -12.43 1.46 13.72
N GLU A 192 -13.12 2.48 14.25
CA GLU A 192 -14.56 2.33 14.54
C GLU A 192 -15.29 1.91 13.25
N ASN A 193 -14.74 2.37 12.14
CA ASN A 193 -14.88 1.97 10.75
C ASN A 193 -14.86 0.46 10.43
N TYR A 194 -13.98 -0.36 11.03
CA TYR A 194 -13.92 -1.81 10.83
C TYR A 194 -14.80 -2.54 11.87
N THR A 195 -15.13 -1.88 12.99
CA THR A 195 -15.97 -2.46 14.06
C THR A 195 -17.47 -2.22 13.88
N ILE A 196 -17.93 -1.24 13.09
CA ILE A 196 -19.34 -1.16 12.65
C ILE A 196 -19.73 -2.49 11.96
N PHE A 197 -18.81 -3.07 11.19
CA PHE A 197 -18.94 -4.39 10.56
C PHE A 197 -18.71 -5.58 11.49
N LYS A 198 -18.34 -5.38 12.77
CA LYS A 198 -18.36 -6.44 13.78
C LYS A 198 -19.75 -6.65 14.39
N SER A 199 -20.70 -5.72 14.24
CA SER A 199 -21.94 -5.78 15.03
C SER A 199 -23.18 -6.22 14.26
N ASN A 200 -23.34 -5.89 12.96
CA ASN A 200 -24.56 -6.25 12.20
C ASN A 200 -24.33 -6.95 10.84
N ASP A 201 -23.10 -6.95 10.30
CA ASP A 201 -22.74 -7.66 9.05
C ASP A 201 -21.84 -8.88 9.30
N ILE A 202 -22.07 -9.58 10.43
CA ILE A 202 -21.36 -10.82 10.77
C ILE A 202 -21.84 -11.95 9.85
N SER A 203 -21.41 -11.90 8.59
CA SER A 203 -21.06 -13.08 7.84
C SER A 203 -19.68 -12.83 7.27
N GLU A 204 -18.67 -13.35 7.97
CA GLU A 204 -17.41 -13.92 7.50
C GLU A 204 -16.79 -13.35 6.21
N TYR A 205 -15.46 -13.14 6.24
CA TYR A 205 -14.53 -13.12 5.10
C TYR A 205 -15.16 -13.48 3.74
N PRO A 206 -14.89 -12.71 2.66
CA PRO A 206 -15.67 -12.73 1.41
C PRO A 206 -16.20 -14.12 1.06
N VAL A 207 -17.52 -14.29 1.22
CA VAL A 207 -18.22 -15.52 0.87
C VAL A 207 -18.21 -15.64 -0.65
N THR A 208 -17.19 -16.31 -1.17
CA THR A 208 -17.07 -16.55 -2.60
C THR A 208 -17.98 -17.69 -3.02
N ASN A 209 -18.96 -17.37 -3.88
CA ASN A 209 -19.75 -18.36 -4.61
C ASN A 209 -19.02 -18.68 -5.92
N ILE A 210 -18.24 -19.77 -5.95
CA ILE A 210 -17.54 -20.19 -7.17
C ILE A 210 -18.44 -21.15 -7.95
N MET A 211 -18.66 -20.87 -9.24
CA MET A 211 -19.31 -21.81 -10.17
C MET A 211 -18.27 -22.75 -10.77
N LEU A 212 -18.22 -23.99 -10.30
CA LEU A 212 -17.30 -24.99 -10.83
C LEU A 212 -17.83 -25.56 -12.16
N ARG A 213 -16.97 -25.56 -13.19
CA ARG A 213 -17.23 -26.26 -14.46
C ARG A 213 -17.13 -27.76 -14.20
N SER A 214 -18.25 -28.47 -14.26
CA SER A 214 -18.27 -29.93 -14.30
C SER A 214 -17.66 -30.41 -15.63
N LYS A 215 -16.63 -31.25 -15.57
CA LYS A 215 -16.01 -31.84 -16.77
C LYS A 215 -16.97 -32.75 -17.56
N ASN A 216 -18.12 -33.13 -16.99
CA ASN A 216 -19.01 -34.16 -17.55
C ASN A 216 -20.44 -33.67 -17.88
N GLY A 217 -20.62 -32.40 -18.27
CA GLY A 217 -21.89 -31.93 -18.84
C GLY A 217 -23.12 -31.91 -17.90
N LYS A 218 -22.95 -32.18 -16.60
CA LYS A 218 -24.03 -32.08 -15.60
C LYS A 218 -23.91 -30.77 -14.80
N LYS A 219 -25.08 -30.22 -14.43
CA LYS A 219 -25.38 -28.90 -13.83
C LYS A 219 -24.21 -28.25 -13.05
N LYS A 220 -23.98 -26.95 -13.32
CA LYS A 220 -23.05 -26.07 -12.58
C LYS A 220 -23.36 -26.13 -11.08
N GLN A 221 -22.48 -26.69 -10.26
CA GLN A 221 -22.61 -26.64 -8.81
C GLN A 221 -22.03 -25.33 -8.28
N ARG A 222 -22.81 -24.62 -7.45
CA ARG A 222 -22.35 -23.48 -6.66
C ARG A 222 -21.72 -24.02 -5.38
N LYS A 223 -20.42 -23.75 -5.17
CA LYS A 223 -19.74 -24.05 -3.91
C LYS A 223 -19.55 -22.75 -3.13
N ARG A 224 -19.96 -22.74 -1.87
CA ARG A 224 -19.84 -21.61 -0.94
C ARG A 224 -18.57 -21.81 -0.10
N ILE A 225 -17.59 -20.93 -0.23
CA ILE A 225 -16.34 -21.00 0.56
C ILE A 225 -16.42 -19.97 1.69
N ARG A 226 -16.31 -20.42 2.94
CA ARG A 226 -16.09 -19.58 4.13
C ARG A 226 -14.59 -19.43 4.34
N ASN A 227 -14.03 -18.24 4.09
CA ASN A 227 -12.58 -17.99 4.17
C ASN A 227 -12.10 -17.65 5.58
N ASN A 228 -12.48 -18.43 6.60
CA ASN A 228 -12.07 -18.14 7.99
C ASN A 228 -10.63 -18.56 8.32
N LYS A 229 -9.88 -19.15 7.38
CA LYS A 229 -8.52 -19.65 7.63
C LYS A 229 -7.54 -18.97 6.69
N ILE A 230 -6.63 -18.21 7.29
CA ILE A 230 -5.54 -17.53 6.58
C ILE A 230 -4.47 -18.57 6.32
N TYR A 231 -4.08 -18.71 5.06
CA TYR A 231 -3.13 -19.74 4.66
C TYR A 231 -1.79 -19.19 4.21
N TRP A 232 -1.52 -17.89 4.35
CA TRP A 232 -0.27 -17.29 3.88
C TRP A 232 0.33 -16.28 4.84
N SER A 233 1.66 -16.29 4.96
CA SER A 233 2.45 -15.20 5.53
C SER A 233 3.67 -14.94 4.64
N LEU A 234 4.27 -13.76 4.75
CA LEU A 234 5.47 -13.42 3.99
C LEU A 234 6.65 -14.36 4.31
N GLU A 235 6.71 -14.83 5.56
CA GLU A 235 7.81 -15.66 6.07
C GLU A 235 7.62 -17.15 5.77
N ASP A 236 6.44 -17.67 6.07
CA ASP A 236 6.13 -19.10 5.98
C ASP A 236 5.57 -19.49 4.59
N GLY A 237 5.21 -18.50 3.77
CA GLY A 237 4.52 -18.73 2.53
C GLY A 237 3.16 -19.39 2.78
N TYR A 238 2.75 -20.30 1.89
CA TYR A 238 1.46 -20.97 2.00
C TYR A 238 1.51 -22.19 2.92
N LEU A 239 0.68 -22.19 3.98
CA LEU A 239 0.60 -23.24 5.00
C LEU A 239 -0.12 -24.52 4.52
N THR A 240 -0.57 -24.57 3.28
CA THR A 240 -1.28 -25.71 2.70
C THR A 240 -1.00 -25.80 1.22
N GLU A 241 -1.06 -27.01 0.66
CA GLU A 241 -0.95 -27.27 -0.77
C GLU A 241 -2.28 -27.17 -1.52
N LYS A 242 -3.39 -26.90 -0.81
CA LYS A 242 -4.70 -26.74 -1.46
C LYS A 242 -4.67 -25.61 -2.50
N GLU A 243 -5.37 -25.82 -3.61
CA GLU A 243 -5.57 -24.81 -4.67
C GLU A 243 -6.52 -23.69 -4.21
N GLU A 244 -7.58 -24.04 -3.47
CA GLU A 244 -8.54 -23.08 -2.90
C GLU A 244 -7.99 -22.51 -1.58
N VAL A 245 -7.20 -21.44 -1.68
CA VAL A 245 -6.59 -20.72 -0.55
C VAL A 245 -6.83 -19.22 -0.63
N TRP A 246 -6.76 -18.57 0.54
CA TRP A 246 -6.76 -17.12 0.67
C TRP A 246 -5.50 -16.66 1.43
N PRO A 247 -4.77 -15.64 0.91
CA PRO A 247 -4.94 -14.96 -0.38
C PRO A 247 -4.73 -15.92 -1.56
N VAL A 248 -5.35 -15.61 -2.70
CA VAL A 248 -5.25 -16.36 -3.95
C VAL A 248 -3.80 -16.29 -4.46
N ARG A 249 -3.28 -17.43 -4.92
CA ARG A 249 -1.95 -17.58 -5.52
C ARG A 249 -1.86 -16.86 -6.87
N ALA A 250 -0.67 -16.41 -7.23
CA ALA A 250 -0.33 -16.04 -8.58
C ALA A 250 -0.09 -17.32 -9.39
N GLU A 251 -1.11 -18.00 -9.89
CA GLU A 251 -0.89 -19.11 -10.83
C GLU A 251 -1.17 -18.68 -12.26
N ARG A 252 -0.46 -19.27 -13.23
CA ARG A 252 -0.43 -19.03 -14.68
C ARG A 252 -1.76 -18.86 -15.44
N LYS A 253 -2.94 -19.05 -14.81
CA LYS A 253 -4.28 -18.87 -15.39
C LYS A 253 -5.15 -17.86 -14.63
N HIS A 254 -4.56 -17.13 -13.68
CA HIS A 254 -5.26 -16.15 -12.88
C HIS A 254 -5.13 -14.80 -13.55
N PHE A 255 -6.21 -14.39 -14.18
CA PHE A 255 -6.46 -12.99 -14.47
C PHE A 255 -7.72 -12.58 -13.73
N VAL A 256 -7.71 -11.35 -13.25
CA VAL A 256 -8.87 -10.71 -12.67
C VAL A 256 -9.25 -9.59 -13.61
N THR A 257 -10.45 -9.69 -14.18
CA THR A 257 -11.00 -8.62 -15.01
C THR A 257 -12.03 -7.87 -14.21
N PHE A 258 -11.79 -6.57 -14.08
CA PHE A 258 -12.66 -5.64 -13.40
C PHE A 258 -13.53 -4.98 -14.48
N ASN A 259 -14.80 -5.37 -14.57
CA ASN A 259 -15.78 -4.70 -15.43
C ASN A 259 -16.53 -3.68 -14.58
N ILE A 260 -15.88 -2.54 -14.36
CA ILE A 260 -16.45 -1.45 -13.58
C ILE A 260 -17.29 -0.61 -14.55
N ARG A 261 -18.61 -0.63 -14.38
CA ARG A 261 -19.51 0.26 -15.11
C ARG A 261 -19.64 1.54 -14.31
N TRP A 262 -19.25 2.65 -14.93
CA TRP A 262 -19.56 3.97 -14.44
C TRP A 262 -20.70 4.55 -15.29
N SER A 263 -21.71 5.16 -14.65
CA SER A 263 -22.79 5.82 -15.38
C SER A 263 -22.28 7.16 -15.92
N ASN A 264 -22.28 7.33 -17.24
CA ASN A 264 -21.78 8.54 -17.90
C ASN A 264 -22.77 9.70 -17.88
N ASP A 265 -24.03 9.48 -17.46
CA ASP A 265 -25.08 10.49 -17.57
C ASP A 265 -24.80 11.73 -16.71
N TYR A 266 -23.87 11.65 -15.74
CA TYR A 266 -23.59 12.72 -14.79
C TYR A 266 -22.14 12.73 -14.28
N GLN A 267 -21.18 12.83 -15.21
CA GLN A 267 -19.77 13.02 -14.85
C GLN A 267 -19.54 14.41 -14.27
N VAL A 268 -19.30 14.48 -12.96
CA VAL A 268 -18.67 15.64 -12.33
C VAL A 268 -17.31 15.19 -11.81
N ASP A 269 -16.25 15.76 -12.38
CA ASP A 269 -14.88 15.51 -11.97
C ASP A 269 -14.56 16.22 -10.64
N PHE A 270 -15.18 15.71 -9.57
CA PHE A 270 -15.15 16.29 -8.24
C PHE A 270 -13.74 16.36 -7.64
N CYS A 271 -12.83 15.45 -8.00
CA CYS A 271 -11.51 15.35 -7.36
C CYS A 271 -10.32 15.46 -8.31
N ALA A 272 -10.55 15.43 -9.63
CA ALA A 272 -9.49 15.31 -10.61
C ALA A 272 -9.42 16.55 -11.50
N SER A 273 -8.29 17.27 -11.47
CA SER A 273 -7.95 18.24 -12.52
C SER A 273 -7.67 17.57 -13.87
N THR A 274 -7.55 16.23 -13.90
CA THR A 274 -7.10 15.42 -15.04
C THR A 274 -8.18 14.52 -15.67
N GLY A 275 -9.44 14.63 -15.25
CA GLY A 275 -10.52 13.75 -15.73
C GLY A 275 -10.88 12.63 -14.75
N GLY A 276 -12.12 12.15 -14.80
CA GLY A 276 -12.66 11.13 -13.92
C GLY A 276 -12.19 9.70 -14.24
N GLY A 277 -11.91 8.92 -13.19
CA GLY A 277 -11.46 7.55 -13.31
C GLY A 277 -11.33 6.79 -12.00
N PHE A 278 -10.53 5.74 -12.05
CA PHE A 278 -10.20 4.85 -10.94
C PHE A 278 -8.70 4.87 -10.66
N ILE A 279 -8.36 4.88 -9.38
CA ILE A 279 -7.00 4.72 -8.87
C ILE A 279 -6.86 3.28 -8.39
N PHE A 280 -5.88 2.58 -8.94
CA PHE A 280 -5.50 1.23 -8.53
C PHE A 280 -4.21 1.26 -7.74
N MET A 281 -4.16 0.50 -6.64
CA MET A 281 -2.95 0.30 -5.83
C MET A 281 -2.69 -1.20 -5.68
N LEU A 282 -1.45 -1.61 -5.94
CA LEU A 282 -1.01 -2.99 -5.74
C LEU A 282 -0.12 -3.04 -4.50
N HIS A 283 -0.41 -3.99 -3.62
CA HIS A 283 0.32 -4.17 -2.37
C HIS A 283 0.29 -5.63 -1.92
N LEU A 284 1.05 -5.97 -0.88
CA LEU A 284 0.97 -7.31 -0.30
C LEU A 284 -0.44 -7.55 0.27
N PRO A 285 -0.96 -8.79 0.21
CA PRO A 285 -2.20 -9.16 0.91
C PRO A 285 -2.18 -8.88 2.42
N SER A 286 -0.99 -8.87 3.03
CA SER A 286 -0.77 -8.60 4.45
C SER A 286 -0.60 -7.11 4.76
N GLU A 287 -0.70 -6.23 3.76
CA GLU A 287 -0.59 -4.77 3.92
C GLU A 287 -1.95 -4.10 3.80
N MET A 288 -2.13 -3.01 4.54
CA MET A 288 -3.22 -2.06 4.31
C MET A 288 -2.88 -1.20 3.08
N PRO A 289 -3.85 -0.89 2.20
CA PRO A 289 -3.62 0.11 1.16
C PRO A 289 -3.46 1.51 1.76
N THR A 290 -2.40 2.18 1.34
CA THR A 290 -2.05 3.55 1.79
C THR A 290 -1.53 4.35 0.61
N THR A 291 -1.45 5.66 0.77
CA THR A 291 -0.92 6.59 -0.24
C THR A 291 0.56 6.41 -0.57
N ILE A 292 1.28 5.64 0.24
CA ILE A 292 2.70 5.29 0.04
C ILE A 292 2.86 4.26 -1.09
N HIS A 293 1.82 3.48 -1.38
CA HIS A 293 1.85 2.51 -2.47
C HIS A 293 1.83 3.19 -3.84
N GLU A 294 2.43 2.54 -4.84
CA GLU A 294 2.38 2.99 -6.21
C GLU A 294 0.93 2.96 -6.74
N LYS A 295 0.56 4.02 -7.48
CA LYS A 295 -0.80 4.28 -7.93
C LYS A 295 -0.88 4.28 -9.45
N TYR A 296 -1.89 3.60 -9.99
CA TYR A 296 -2.18 3.55 -11.42
C TYR A 296 -3.56 4.13 -11.71
N PHE A 297 -3.64 5.12 -12.58
CA PHE A 297 -4.90 5.75 -12.96
C PHE A 297 -5.47 5.13 -14.24
N VAL A 298 -6.79 4.89 -14.24
CA VAL A 298 -7.56 4.47 -15.42
C VAL A 298 -8.78 5.36 -15.53
N GLY A 299 -8.91 6.12 -16.62
CA GLY A 299 -10.11 6.94 -16.86
C GLY A 299 -11.38 6.10 -16.99
N PHE A 300 -12.56 6.69 -16.75
CA PHE A 300 -13.83 5.95 -16.80
C PHE A 300 -14.15 5.29 -18.15
N ASN A 301 -13.65 5.88 -19.24
CA ASN A 301 -13.82 5.38 -20.61
C ASN A 301 -12.57 4.67 -21.15
N ASP A 302 -11.56 4.47 -20.31
CA ASP A 302 -10.32 3.81 -20.67
C ASP A 302 -10.32 2.34 -20.28
N ASP A 303 -9.62 1.58 -21.10
CA ASP A 303 -9.47 0.16 -20.95
C ASP A 303 -7.99 -0.19 -20.98
N LYS A 304 -7.56 -0.88 -19.93
CA LYS A 304 -6.14 -1.12 -19.68
C LYS A 304 -5.90 -2.55 -19.28
N LYS A 305 -5.01 -3.20 -20.00
CA LYS A 305 -4.42 -4.46 -19.60
C LYS A 305 -3.17 -4.17 -18.79
N VAL A 306 -3.11 -4.74 -17.60
CA VAL A 306 -2.11 -4.51 -16.58
C VAL A 306 -1.42 -5.84 -16.29
N MET A 307 -0.21 -6.02 -16.80
CA MET A 307 0.60 -7.19 -16.50
C MET A 307 1.39 -6.94 -15.21
N VAL A 308 1.19 -7.78 -14.21
CA VAL A 308 1.85 -7.75 -12.92
C VAL A 308 2.99 -8.76 -12.91
N THR A 309 4.17 -8.31 -12.51
CA THR A 309 5.35 -9.14 -12.27
C THR A 309 5.71 -9.06 -10.80
N ALA A 310 5.82 -10.22 -10.14
CA ALA A 310 6.23 -10.30 -8.74
C ALA A 310 7.72 -10.69 -8.64
N LYS A 311 8.48 -9.98 -7.82
CA LYS A 311 9.88 -10.29 -7.52
C LYS A 311 10.03 -10.51 -6.03
N SER A 312 10.54 -11.67 -5.64
CA SER A 312 10.82 -11.94 -4.24
C SER A 312 12.32 -11.87 -3.95
N TYR A 313 12.66 -11.32 -2.80
CA TYR A 313 14.01 -11.36 -2.27
C TYR A 313 14.00 -11.86 -0.84
N LYS A 314 15.09 -12.54 -0.48
CA LYS A 314 15.33 -13.00 0.88
C LYS A 314 16.80 -12.84 1.22
N THR A 315 17.05 -12.16 2.32
CA THR A 315 18.37 -12.04 2.93
C THR A 315 18.68 -13.33 3.68
N ARG A 316 19.95 -13.76 3.66
CA ARG A 316 20.38 -14.99 4.33
C ARG A 316 20.21 -14.87 5.85
N GLU A 317 19.64 -15.91 6.47
CA GLU A 317 19.36 -15.94 7.91
C GLU A 317 20.61 -15.80 8.78
N ASN A 318 21.77 -16.26 8.29
CA ASN A 318 23.03 -16.12 9.00
C ASN A 318 23.46 -14.66 9.17
N LEU A 319 22.81 -13.68 8.53
CA LEU A 319 23.06 -12.25 8.73
C LEU A 319 22.22 -11.63 9.86
N ARG A 320 21.33 -12.40 10.51
CA ARG A 320 20.47 -11.90 11.60
C ARG A 320 21.25 -11.40 12.82
N HIS A 321 22.44 -11.94 13.07
CA HIS A 321 23.34 -11.47 14.14
C HIS A 321 23.90 -10.06 13.88
N LEU A 322 23.86 -9.56 12.63
CA LEU A 322 24.29 -8.21 12.32
C LEU A 322 23.20 -7.21 12.70
N ASN A 323 23.64 -6.08 13.25
CA ASN A 323 22.77 -4.97 13.58
C ASN A 323 21.94 -4.53 12.34
N PRO A 324 20.62 -4.29 12.45
CA PRO A 324 19.76 -3.83 11.36
C PRO A 324 20.31 -2.63 10.58
N HIS A 325 20.95 -1.67 11.24
CA HIS A 325 21.58 -0.52 10.57
C HIS A 325 22.75 -0.90 9.67
N LYS A 326 23.48 -1.98 9.97
CA LYS A 326 24.58 -2.43 9.09
C LYS A 326 24.05 -3.15 7.86
N ARG A 327 22.98 -3.94 8.01
CA ARG A 327 22.38 -4.71 6.91
C ARG A 327 21.23 -4.00 6.19
N GLN A 328 20.82 -2.82 6.67
CA GLN A 328 19.78 -1.97 6.06
C GLN A 328 18.44 -2.70 5.81
N CYS A 329 18.09 -3.67 6.66
CA CYS A 329 16.79 -4.36 6.62
C CYS A 329 16.40 -4.90 8.00
N TYR A 330 15.12 -5.19 8.23
CA TYR A 330 14.63 -5.86 9.45
C TYR A 330 14.16 -7.30 9.19
N PHE A 331 14.59 -8.24 10.03
CA PHE A 331 14.00 -9.57 10.13
C PHE A 331 12.71 -9.52 10.96
N PRO A 332 11.85 -10.56 10.86
CA PRO A 332 10.66 -10.69 11.68
C PRO A 332 10.93 -10.48 13.17
N GLY A 333 10.09 -9.66 13.80
CA GLY A 333 10.12 -9.38 15.24
C GLY A 333 11.16 -8.33 15.69
N GLU A 334 12.05 -7.87 14.81
CA GLU A 334 13.10 -6.90 15.20
C GLU A 334 12.58 -5.48 15.35
N LYS A 335 11.56 -5.13 14.56
CA LYS A 335 10.87 -3.83 14.65
C LYS A 335 9.38 -4.05 14.86
N PRO A 336 8.91 -4.10 16.12
CA PRO A 336 7.49 -4.18 16.40
C PRO A 336 6.81 -2.84 16.04
N LEU A 337 5.63 -2.94 15.46
CA LEU A 337 4.78 -1.81 15.10
C LEU A 337 3.65 -1.63 16.14
N LYS A 338 3.09 -0.43 16.27
CA LYS A 338 2.05 -0.13 17.28
C LYS A 338 0.67 -0.65 16.85
N PHE A 339 0.31 -0.45 15.60
CA PHE A 339 -0.99 -0.71 15.01
C PHE A 339 -1.02 -2.01 14.19
N PHE A 340 0.09 -2.33 13.52
CA PHE A 340 0.16 -3.49 12.63
C PHE A 340 0.80 -4.72 13.28
N LYS A 341 0.33 -5.92 12.92
CA LYS A 341 0.86 -7.21 13.41
C LYS A 341 2.20 -7.58 12.79
N THR A 342 2.35 -7.29 11.50
CA THR A 342 3.55 -7.63 10.72
C THR A 342 4.26 -6.37 10.27
N TYR A 343 5.58 -6.34 10.44
CA TYR A 343 6.41 -5.26 9.94
C TYR A 343 6.47 -5.30 8.42
N THR A 344 6.08 -4.20 7.79
CA THR A 344 6.47 -3.89 6.42
C THR A 344 6.97 -2.45 6.37
N LYS A 345 7.68 -2.09 5.30
CA LYS A 345 8.15 -0.72 5.13
C LYS A 345 6.98 0.26 5.07
N ALA A 346 5.94 -0.08 4.29
CA ALA A 346 4.75 0.75 4.14
C ALA A 346 4.02 0.95 5.48
N HIS A 347 3.85 -0.11 6.28
CA HIS A 347 3.25 0.02 7.62
C HIS A 347 4.08 0.94 8.52
N CYS A 348 5.40 0.76 8.57
CA CYS A 348 6.29 1.59 9.39
C CYS A 348 6.19 3.08 9.03
N GLU A 349 6.26 3.39 7.73
CA GLU A 349 6.16 4.76 7.24
C GLU A 349 4.79 5.36 7.55
N TYR A 350 3.72 4.57 7.43
CA TYR A 350 2.37 5.02 7.72
C TYR A 350 2.11 5.27 9.21
N GLU A 351 2.58 4.40 10.11
CA GLU A 351 2.53 4.66 11.56
C GLU A 351 3.32 5.90 11.93
N CYS A 352 4.46 6.10 11.29
CA CYS A 352 5.28 7.26 11.56
C CYS A 352 4.59 8.56 11.13
N MET A 353 4.07 8.61 9.90
CA MET A 353 3.31 9.76 9.41
C MET A 353 2.07 10.03 10.28
N THR A 354 1.43 8.97 10.78
CA THR A 354 0.31 9.08 11.72
C THR A 354 0.73 9.72 13.04
N ASN A 355 1.82 9.25 13.65
CA ASN A 355 2.34 9.81 14.90
C ASN A 355 2.78 11.27 14.71
N TYR A 356 3.41 11.60 13.58
CA TYR A 356 3.77 12.97 13.24
C TYR A 356 2.55 13.87 13.14
N THR A 357 1.53 13.43 12.41
CA THR A 357 0.27 14.16 12.25
C THR A 357 -0.43 14.38 13.59
N LEU A 358 -0.50 13.33 14.42
CA LEU A 358 -1.08 13.42 15.76
C LEU A 358 -0.34 14.43 16.65
N ASN A 359 1.00 14.42 16.63
CA ASN A 359 1.80 15.35 17.43
C ASN A 359 1.66 16.80 16.93
N LYS A 360 1.58 17.01 15.62
CA LYS A 360 1.54 18.35 15.00
C LYS A 360 0.14 18.97 15.06
N CYS A 361 -0.90 18.18 14.82
CA CYS A 361 -2.27 18.65 14.68
C CYS A 361 -3.18 18.32 15.87
N GLY A 362 -2.74 17.46 16.79
CA GLY A 362 -3.55 16.98 17.91
C GLY A 362 -4.62 15.94 17.54
N CYS A 363 -4.67 15.54 16.27
CA CYS A 363 -5.62 14.59 15.70
C CYS A 363 -5.00 13.87 14.49
N VAL A 364 -5.63 12.79 14.02
CA VAL A 364 -5.20 12.06 12.81
C VAL A 364 -6.26 12.09 11.72
N LYS A 365 -5.84 11.96 10.46
CA LYS A 365 -6.77 11.82 9.33
C LYS A 365 -7.57 10.52 9.49
N PHE A 366 -8.82 10.51 9.01
CA PHE A 366 -9.73 9.37 9.11
C PHE A 366 -9.18 8.05 8.54
N SER A 367 -8.29 8.12 7.53
CA SER A 367 -7.67 6.98 6.86
C SER A 367 -6.49 6.39 7.66
N MET A 368 -5.89 7.17 8.55
CA MET A 368 -4.70 6.76 9.32
C MET A 368 -5.06 5.73 10.40
N PRO A 369 -4.13 4.83 10.78
CA PRO A 369 -4.34 3.88 11.86
C PRO A 369 -4.56 4.59 13.19
N HIS A 370 -5.63 4.24 13.90
CA HIS A 370 -6.01 4.90 15.14
C HIS A 370 -6.73 3.95 16.10
N THR A 371 -6.85 4.35 17.36
CA THR A 371 -7.65 3.64 18.38
C THR A 371 -8.91 4.44 18.69
N LYS A 372 -9.86 3.87 19.45
CA LYS A 372 -11.09 4.59 19.87
C LYS A 372 -10.81 5.90 20.61
N VAL A 373 -9.68 5.98 21.30
CA VAL A 373 -9.31 7.17 22.10
C VAL A 373 -8.51 8.19 21.29
N THR A 374 -8.10 7.84 20.07
CA THR A 374 -7.33 8.74 19.22
C THR A 374 -8.30 9.68 18.48
N PRO A 375 -8.16 11.01 18.66
CA PRO A 375 -9.06 11.97 18.00
C PRO A 375 -8.84 11.97 16.49
N ILE A 376 -9.93 11.87 15.74
CA ILE A 376 -9.96 12.03 14.29
C ILE A 376 -10.16 13.51 13.97
N CYS A 377 -9.39 14.02 13.01
CA CYS A 377 -9.47 15.42 12.62
C CYS A 377 -10.82 15.74 11.98
N ASP A 378 -11.48 16.76 12.51
CA ASP A 378 -12.64 17.40 11.89
C ASP A 378 -12.19 18.39 10.80
N LEU A 379 -13.17 19.06 10.16
CA LEU A 379 -12.98 20.02 9.09
C LEU A 379 -11.96 21.11 9.48
N GLU A 380 -12.03 21.63 10.71
CA GLU A 380 -11.13 22.66 11.25
C GLU A 380 -9.63 22.33 11.13
N LYS A 381 -9.30 21.04 11.09
CA LYS A 381 -7.92 20.54 11.07
C LYS A 381 -7.49 19.99 9.71
N VAL A 382 -8.31 20.16 8.66
CA VAL A 382 -8.00 19.70 7.30
C VAL A 382 -6.68 20.28 6.79
N TYR A 383 -6.55 21.59 6.82
CA TYR A 383 -5.32 22.24 6.37
C TYR A 383 -4.10 21.78 7.16
N CYS A 384 -4.24 21.61 8.49
CA CYS A 384 -3.15 21.15 9.34
C CYS A 384 -2.65 19.77 8.93
N TYR A 385 -3.55 18.77 8.89
CA TYR A 385 -3.10 17.42 8.55
C TYR A 385 -2.66 17.33 7.08
N TYR A 386 -3.27 18.10 6.18
CA TYR A 386 -2.86 18.14 4.78
C TYR A 386 -1.41 18.61 4.66
N ASN A 387 -1.10 19.76 5.25
CA ASN A 387 0.25 20.31 5.31
C ASN A 387 1.22 19.34 5.99
N ALA A 388 0.83 18.75 7.13
CA ALA A 388 1.63 17.75 7.82
C ALA A 388 1.97 16.54 6.92
N THR A 389 1.00 16.01 6.17
CA THR A 389 1.23 14.87 5.27
C THR A 389 2.07 15.22 4.04
N GLN A 390 1.93 16.43 3.47
CA GLN A 390 2.71 16.86 2.30
C GLN A 390 4.17 17.15 2.64
N ASN A 391 4.41 17.75 3.81
CA ASN A 391 5.75 18.11 4.25
C ASN A 391 6.45 16.98 5.02
N TRP A 392 5.85 15.79 5.07
CA TRP A 392 6.42 14.64 5.76
C TRP A 392 7.52 13.94 4.94
N PRO A 393 8.70 13.62 5.51
CA PRO A 393 9.20 14.04 6.82
C PRO A 393 9.80 15.45 6.78
N ASP A 394 9.34 16.33 7.67
CA ASP A 394 9.87 17.68 7.78
C ASP A 394 11.17 17.62 8.59
N ARG A 395 12.31 17.66 7.89
CA ARG A 395 13.64 17.55 8.50
C ARG A 395 14.01 18.78 9.34
N ASN A 396 13.28 19.88 9.21
CA ASN A 396 13.52 21.11 9.95
C ASN A 396 12.62 21.22 11.20
N ASP A 397 11.69 20.29 11.40
CA ASP A 397 10.82 20.29 12.57
C ASP A 397 11.58 19.82 13.81
N GLU A 398 11.95 20.77 14.68
CA GLU A 398 12.73 20.48 15.88
C GLU A 398 12.01 19.61 16.90
N HIS A 399 10.67 19.56 16.85
CA HIS A 399 9.84 18.77 17.75
C HIS A 399 9.70 17.32 17.28
N PHE A 400 10.00 17.03 16.01
CA PHE A 400 9.97 15.69 15.43
C PHE A 400 11.35 15.26 14.90
N LYS A 401 12.37 15.37 15.76
CA LYS A 401 13.76 14.93 15.46
C LYS A 401 13.96 13.40 15.42
N ILE A 402 12.91 12.58 15.51
CA ILE A 402 13.05 11.12 15.48
C ILE A 402 13.05 10.67 14.01
N PRO A 403 14.21 10.28 13.43
CA PRO A 403 14.22 9.65 12.12
C PRO A 403 13.41 8.36 12.22
N CYS A 404 12.37 8.25 11.40
CA CYS A 404 11.65 7.00 11.27
C CYS A 404 12.50 6.02 10.47
N GLU A 405 13.21 5.16 11.20
CA GLU A 405 14.13 4.17 10.67
C GLU A 405 13.36 3.00 10.03
N CYS A 406 12.65 3.24 8.94
CA CYS A 406 11.83 2.26 8.24
C CYS A 406 12.62 1.55 7.13
N TYR A 407 13.63 0.77 7.53
CA TYR A 407 14.35 -0.11 6.59
C TYR A 407 13.39 -1.15 5.97
N PRO A 408 13.62 -1.60 4.72
CA PRO A 408 12.83 -2.68 4.14
C PRO A 408 12.91 -3.97 4.98
N PRO A 409 11.91 -4.86 4.89
CA PRO A 409 12.04 -6.18 5.50
C PRO A 409 13.15 -6.98 4.79
N CYS A 410 13.84 -7.85 5.52
CA CYS A 410 14.92 -8.67 4.98
C CYS A 410 14.41 -9.76 4.02
N SER A 411 13.11 -10.06 4.05
CA SER A 411 12.38 -10.87 3.07
C SER A 411 11.21 -10.04 2.55
N ASN A 412 10.99 -9.97 1.24
CA ASN A 412 9.84 -9.27 0.68
C ASN A 412 9.39 -9.83 -0.67
N ILE A 413 8.19 -9.41 -1.08
CA ILE A 413 7.69 -9.56 -2.45
C ILE A 413 7.32 -8.17 -2.97
N GLU A 414 7.91 -7.77 -4.09
CA GLU A 414 7.62 -6.52 -4.78
C GLU A 414 6.84 -6.81 -6.06
N TYR A 415 5.75 -6.07 -6.27
CA TYR A 415 4.95 -6.14 -7.48
C TYR A 415 5.30 -4.96 -8.38
N SER A 416 5.47 -5.23 -9.67
CA SER A 416 5.72 -4.23 -10.70
C SER A 416 4.73 -4.42 -11.84
N VAL A 417 4.34 -3.32 -12.48
CA VAL A 417 3.31 -3.31 -13.50
C VAL A 417 3.89 -2.95 -14.87
N GLN A 418 3.36 -3.59 -15.91
CA GLN A 418 3.53 -3.19 -17.31
C GLN A 418 2.13 -3.03 -17.91
N SER A 419 1.82 -1.85 -18.45
CA SER A 419 0.49 -1.54 -18.99
C SER A 419 0.46 -1.52 -20.51
N GLU A 420 -0.57 -2.12 -21.10
CA GLU A 420 -0.90 -2.03 -22.53
C GLU A 420 -2.34 -1.52 -22.69
N ARG A 421 -2.58 -0.67 -23.70
CA ARG A 421 -3.92 -0.15 -24.01
C ARG A 421 -4.67 -1.16 -24.87
N THR A 422 -5.80 -1.66 -24.38
CA THR A 422 -6.67 -2.63 -25.08
C THR A 422 -8.11 -2.34 -24.68
N GLY A 423 -9.06 -2.29 -25.61
CA GLY A 423 -10.45 -1.84 -25.38
C GLY A 423 -11.28 -2.57 -24.28
N LYS A 424 -12.50 -2.07 -24.06
CA LYS A 424 -13.52 -2.29 -23.00
C LYS A 424 -13.23 -3.32 -21.87
N SER A 425 -12.30 -3.03 -20.93
CA SER A 425 -12.11 -3.63 -19.57
C SER A 425 -10.75 -3.31 -18.91
N VAL A 426 -10.64 -3.44 -17.57
CA VAL A 426 -9.33 -3.49 -16.86
C VAL A 426 -8.90 -4.93 -16.55
N THR A 427 -7.86 -5.33 -17.29
CA THR A 427 -7.13 -6.61 -17.35
C THR A 427 -5.96 -6.88 -16.41
N PHE A 428 -6.07 -7.33 -15.16
CA PHE A 428 -4.85 -7.73 -14.41
C PHE A 428 -4.41 -9.14 -14.76
N MET A 429 -3.19 -9.29 -15.28
CA MET A 429 -2.59 -10.55 -15.73
C MET A 429 -1.20 -10.74 -15.13
N GLU A 430 -0.76 -11.98 -14.94
CA GLU A 430 0.63 -12.27 -14.60
C GLU A 430 1.50 -12.23 -15.88
N LYS A 431 2.74 -11.74 -15.78
CA LYS A 431 3.69 -11.70 -16.92
C LYS A 431 4.38 -13.06 -17.12
N ASP A 432 4.42 -13.53 -18.38
CA ASP A 432 5.16 -14.73 -18.78
C ASP A 432 6.66 -14.44 -18.92
N ASP A 433 7.49 -14.99 -18.01
CA ASP A 433 8.93 -15.12 -18.25
C ASP A 433 9.18 -16.50 -18.92
N LYS A 434 9.56 -16.47 -20.20
CA LYS A 434 10.04 -17.65 -20.95
C LYS A 434 11.51 -17.93 -20.67
#